data_AF-A0A8E0VGJ8-F1
#
_entry.id   AF-A0A8E0VGJ8-F1
#
_cell.length_a   1.000
_cell.length_b   1.000
_cell.length_c   1.000
_cell.angle_alpha   90.00
_cell.angle_beta   90.00
_cell.angle_gamma   90.00
#
_symmetry.space_group_name_H-M   'P 1'
#
loop_
_entity.id
_entity.type
_entity.pdbx_description
1 polymer ?
#
loop_
_entity_poly.entity_id
_entity_poly.type
_entity_poly.pdbx_seq_one_letter_code
_entity_poly.pdbx_strand_id
1 'polypeptide(L)'
;MSAGLLEDRGLGGFSFENCSRNAILEKSGLTLPKAIKTGTTICGVVFKDGVVLGSDTRATEGNIVAEKNCRKIHYISERIYCCGAGTAADTEMTTLMISSKVELHRLNTGRQPRVILPLRLLKDYLFGYRVGFCSRFLYGARVMLELH
;
A
#
# COMPACT_ATOMS: atom_id res chain seq x y z
N MET A 1 -2.11 -13.05 43.32
CA MET A 1 -3.13 -13.63 42.43
C MET A 1 -3.64 -12.50 41.55
N SER A 2 -3.15 -12.29 40.33
CA SER A 2 -3.45 -13.11 39.15
C SER A 2 -2.31 -13.04 38.13
N ALA A 3 -1.44 -14.04 38.15
CA ALA A 3 -0.72 -14.46 36.96
C ALA A 3 -1.74 -15.23 36.10
N GLY A 4 -2.16 -14.70 34.94
CA GLY A 4 -3.16 -15.40 34.13
C GLY A 4 -3.70 -14.67 32.90
N LEU A 5 -2.95 -13.76 32.26
CA LEU A 5 -3.42 -13.10 31.02
C LEU A 5 -2.39 -13.09 29.88
N LEU A 6 -1.21 -13.66 30.09
CA LEU A 6 -0.22 -13.92 29.05
C LEU A 6 -0.13 -15.42 28.83
N GLU A 7 -1.26 -16.01 28.47
CA GLU A 7 -1.30 -17.39 28.00
C GLU A 7 -0.61 -17.42 26.63
N ASP A 8 0.43 -18.24 26.54
CA ASP A 8 1.29 -18.51 25.39
C ASP A 8 0.44 -18.68 24.12
N ARG A 9 0.39 -17.64 23.27
CA ARG A 9 -0.40 -17.66 22.04
C ARG A 9 0.47 -18.22 20.92
N GLY A 10 0.12 -19.42 20.48
CA GLY A 10 0.82 -20.18 19.45
C GLY A 10 1.09 -19.44 18.13
N LEU A 11 1.88 -20.11 17.29
CA LEU A 11 2.54 -19.76 16.01
C LEU A 11 1.73 -18.98 14.91
N GLY A 12 0.82 -18.07 15.25
CA GLY A 12 0.04 -17.27 14.31
C GLY A 12 0.36 -15.78 14.40
N GLY A 13 0.91 -15.19 13.34
CA GLY A 13 1.29 -13.77 13.24
C GLY A 13 0.13 -12.77 13.13
N PHE A 14 -1.10 -13.14 13.49
CA PHE A 14 -2.27 -12.26 13.41
C PHE A 14 -2.84 -11.99 14.81
N SER A 15 -2.85 -10.73 15.24
CA SER A 15 -3.49 -10.28 16.47
C SER A 15 -4.82 -9.59 16.17
N PHE A 16 -5.91 -10.16 16.68
CA PHE A 16 -7.27 -9.63 16.56
C PHE A 16 -7.76 -8.95 17.86
N GLU A 17 -6.86 -8.64 18.78
CA GLU A 17 -7.19 -8.01 20.07
C GLU A 17 -7.86 -6.65 19.86
N ASN A 18 -7.41 -5.89 18.87
CA ASN A 18 -8.02 -4.61 18.51
C ASN A 18 -9.44 -4.77 17.96
N CYS A 19 -9.73 -5.84 17.22
CA CYS A 19 -11.09 -6.13 16.74
C CYS A 19 -12.03 -6.42 17.92
N SER A 20 -11.58 -7.27 18.85
CA SER A 20 -12.34 -7.63 20.06
C SER A 20 -12.55 -6.42 20.98
N ARG A 21 -11.50 -5.62 21.18
CA ARG A 21 -11.56 -4.35 21.93
C ARG A 21 -12.55 -3.38 21.31
N ASN A 22 -12.49 -3.18 19.99
CA ASN A 22 -13.39 -2.26 19.29
C ASN A 22 -14.86 -2.70 19.37
N ALA A 23 -15.14 -4.01 19.32
CA ALA A 23 -16.50 -4.54 19.49
C ALA A 23 -17.04 -4.33 20.91
N ILE A 24 -16.19 -4.41 21.94
CA ILE A 24 -16.56 -4.09 23.32
C ILE A 24 -16.81 -2.58 23.46
N LEU A 25 -15.96 -1.75 22.86
CA LEU A 25 -16.10 -0.30 22.91
C LEU A 25 -17.38 0.18 22.20
N GLU A 26 -17.73 -0.45 21.07
CA GLU A 26 -18.99 -0.20 20.36
C GLU A 26 -20.21 -0.55 21.24
N LYS A 27 -20.19 -1.69 21.95
CA LYS A 27 -21.24 -2.05 22.92
C LYS A 27 -21.30 -1.09 24.12
N SER A 28 -20.17 -0.49 24.50
CA SER A 28 -20.12 0.52 25.58
C SER A 28 -20.57 1.92 25.16
N GLY A 29 -21.06 2.09 23.92
CA GLY A 29 -21.65 3.34 23.43
C GLY A 29 -20.66 4.31 22.79
N LEU A 30 -19.40 3.91 22.59
CA LEU A 30 -18.42 4.72 21.87
C LEU A 30 -18.65 4.63 20.36
N THR A 31 -18.96 5.75 19.72
CA THR A 31 -19.06 5.85 18.26
C THR A 31 -17.68 5.68 17.64
N LEU A 32 -17.49 4.57 16.90
CA LEU A 32 -16.28 4.33 16.12
C LEU A 32 -16.15 5.37 14.99
N PRO A 33 -14.94 5.82 14.66
CA PRO A 33 -14.72 6.70 13.53
C PRO A 33 -15.21 6.00 12.25
N LYS A 34 -16.06 6.69 11.49
CA LYS A 34 -16.61 6.18 10.23
C LYS A 34 -15.47 5.94 9.26
N ALA A 35 -15.24 4.68 8.88
CA ALA A 35 -14.25 4.33 7.89
C ALA A 35 -14.54 5.07 6.58
N ILE A 36 -13.58 5.88 6.13
CA ILE A 36 -13.68 6.59 4.86
C ILE A 36 -13.56 5.53 3.75
N LYS A 37 -14.64 5.30 3.01
CA LYS A 37 -14.62 4.42 1.84
C LYS A 37 -13.84 5.12 0.73
N THR A 38 -12.55 4.82 0.63
CA THR A 38 -11.66 5.32 -0.44
C THR A 38 -11.79 4.52 -1.74
N GLY A 39 -12.71 3.54 -1.82
CA GLY A 39 -12.93 2.72 -3.02
C GLY A 39 -11.77 1.81 -3.40
N THR A 40 -10.69 1.79 -2.60
CA THR A 40 -9.47 1.03 -2.83
C THR A 40 -8.86 0.62 -1.50
N THR A 41 -8.48 -0.65 -1.41
CA THR A 41 -7.81 -1.26 -0.27
C THR A 41 -6.46 -1.80 -0.72
N ILE A 42 -5.39 -1.29 -0.14
CA ILE A 42 -4.01 -1.73 -0.39
C ILE A 42 -3.41 -2.14 0.96
N CYS A 43 -2.73 -3.28 0.99
CA CYS A 43 -2.01 -3.76 2.15
C CYS A 43 -0.57 -4.14 1.80
N GLY A 44 0.32 -4.05 2.77
CA GLY A 44 1.70 -4.48 2.64
C GLY A 44 2.20 -5.09 3.94
N VAL A 45 2.93 -6.19 3.84
CA VAL A 45 3.53 -6.89 5.00
C VAL A 45 5.01 -7.10 4.75
N VAL A 46 5.83 -6.74 5.73
CA VAL A 46 7.28 -7.01 5.71
C VAL A 46 7.53 -8.31 6.45
N PHE A 47 8.33 -9.20 5.86
CA PHE A 47 8.79 -10.44 6.47
C PHE A 47 10.31 -10.56 6.34
N LYS A 48 10.91 -11.61 6.93
CA LYS A 48 12.37 -11.75 7.06
C LYS A 48 13.13 -11.56 5.74
N ASP A 49 12.59 -12.05 4.62
CA ASP A 49 13.30 -12.10 3.34
C ASP A 49 12.71 -11.18 2.25
N GLY A 50 11.72 -10.35 2.57
CA GLY A 50 11.09 -9.46 1.59
C GLY A 50 9.81 -8.79 2.07
N VAL A 51 8.98 -8.40 1.11
CA VAL A 51 7.67 -7.81 1.37
C VAL A 51 6.59 -8.50 0.54
N VAL A 52 5.36 -8.45 1.01
CA VAL A 52 4.16 -8.85 0.26
C VAL A 52 3.31 -7.59 0.08
N LEU A 53 2.81 -7.37 -1.13
CA LEU A 53 1.87 -6.29 -1.43
C LEU A 53 0.57 -6.92 -1.92
N GLY A 54 -0.56 -6.44 -1.41
CA GLY A 54 -1.89 -6.87 -1.84
C GLY A 54 -2.76 -5.66 -2.13
N SER A 55 -3.62 -5.76 -3.14
CA SER A 55 -4.62 -4.74 -3.45
C SER A 55 -5.91 -5.37 -3.94
N ASP A 56 -7.03 -4.71 -3.69
CA ASP A 56 -8.29 -5.08 -4.34
C ASP A 56 -8.30 -4.70 -5.84
N THR A 57 -8.96 -5.49 -6.67
CA THR A 57 -9.03 -5.30 -8.13
C THR A 57 -10.22 -4.43 -8.59
N ARG A 58 -11.12 -4.08 -7.67
CA ARG A 58 -12.31 -3.29 -7.98
C ARG A 58 -12.00 -1.80 -8.03
N ALA A 59 -12.37 -1.14 -9.12
CA ALA A 59 -12.43 0.32 -9.22
C ALA A 59 -13.88 0.79 -9.35
N THR A 60 -14.25 1.82 -8.60
CA THR A 60 -15.60 2.39 -8.60
C THR A 60 -15.55 3.88 -8.92
N GLU A 61 -16.39 4.32 -9.84
CA GLU A 61 -16.68 5.74 -10.07
C GLU A 61 -17.99 6.07 -9.36
N GLY A 62 -17.90 6.69 -8.18
CA GLY A 62 -19.05 6.89 -7.30
C GLY A 62 -19.62 5.56 -6.81
N ASN A 63 -20.88 5.28 -7.15
CA ASN A 63 -21.59 4.05 -6.76
C ASN A 63 -21.53 2.94 -7.83
N ILE A 64 -20.91 3.20 -8.98
CA ILE A 64 -20.87 2.26 -10.11
C ILE A 64 -19.49 1.62 -10.17
N VAL A 65 -19.45 0.29 -10.38
CA VAL A 65 -18.20 -0.43 -10.64
C VAL A 65 -17.77 -0.10 -12.07
N ALA A 66 -16.79 0.79 -12.20
CA ALA A 66 -16.24 1.22 -13.48
C ALA A 66 -15.36 0.13 -14.08
N GLU A 67 -14.53 -0.52 -13.25
CA GLU A 67 -13.66 -1.59 -13.69
C GLU A 67 -13.51 -2.68 -12.63
N LYS A 68 -13.70 -3.94 -13.04
CA LYS A 68 -13.63 -5.11 -12.14
C LYS A 68 -12.21 -5.63 -11.93
N ASN A 69 -11.29 -5.31 -12.84
CA ASN A 69 -9.92 -5.84 -12.90
C ASN A 69 -8.87 -4.71 -12.98
N CYS A 70 -9.05 -3.63 -12.23
CA CYS A 70 -8.11 -2.54 -12.18
C CYS A 70 -6.82 -2.98 -11.45
N ARG A 71 -5.67 -2.89 -12.13
CA ARG A 71 -4.36 -3.21 -11.54
C ARG A 71 -3.84 -2.01 -10.77
N LYS A 72 -3.83 -2.11 -9.44
CA LYS A 72 -3.34 -1.07 -8.53
C LYS A 72 -1.90 -1.28 -8.08
N ILE A 73 -1.35 -2.47 -8.36
CA ILE A 73 0.06 -2.80 -8.19
C ILE A 73 0.76 -2.50 -9.51
N HIS A 74 1.75 -1.62 -9.46
CA HIS A 74 2.49 -1.14 -10.61
C HIS A 74 3.97 -1.50 -10.48
N TYR A 75 4.56 -1.89 -11.62
CA TYR A 75 5.97 -2.21 -11.72
C TYR A 75 6.83 -0.95 -11.80
N ILE A 76 7.93 -0.91 -11.03
CA ILE A 76 8.92 0.17 -11.08
C ILE A 76 10.27 -0.34 -11.60
N SER A 77 10.75 -1.45 -11.05
CA SER A 77 12.00 -2.11 -11.45
C SER A 77 11.99 -3.56 -10.97
N GLU A 78 12.98 -4.37 -11.37
CA GLU A 78 13.07 -5.81 -11.07
C GLU A 78 12.83 -6.16 -9.59
N ARG A 79 13.17 -5.27 -8.66
CA ARG A 79 13.03 -5.48 -7.21
C ARG A 79 12.08 -4.51 -6.52
N ILE A 80 11.37 -3.66 -7.27
CA ILE A 80 10.55 -2.59 -6.70
C ILE A 80 9.20 -2.55 -7.40
N TYR A 81 8.15 -2.61 -6.60
CA TYR A 81 6.78 -2.36 -7.01
C TYR A 81 6.19 -1.26 -6.15
N CYS A 82 5.17 -0.60 -6.68
CA CYS A 82 4.39 0.36 -5.91
C CYS A 82 2.90 0.12 -6.08
N CYS A 83 2.14 0.46 -5.06
CA CYS A 83 0.68 0.43 -5.11
C CYS A 83 0.17 1.87 -5.07
N GLY A 84 -0.70 2.23 -6.01
CA GLY A 84 -1.35 3.55 -6.08
C GLY A 84 -2.80 3.49 -5.62
N ALA A 85 -3.22 4.45 -4.80
CA ALA A 85 -4.61 4.75 -4.51
C ALA A 85 -4.92 6.21 -4.89
N GLY A 86 -6.16 6.50 -5.25
CA GLY A 86 -6.58 7.83 -5.72
C GLY A 86 -7.10 7.78 -7.15
N THR A 87 -6.97 8.89 -7.88
CA THR A 87 -7.28 8.94 -9.31
C THR A 87 -6.42 7.94 -10.08
N ALA A 88 -7.04 6.98 -10.77
CA ALA A 88 -6.33 5.93 -11.49
C ALA A 88 -5.32 6.49 -12.51
N ALA A 89 -5.74 7.49 -13.31
CA ALA A 89 -4.91 8.15 -14.31
C ALA A 89 -3.65 8.80 -13.69
N ASP A 90 -3.80 9.48 -12.56
CA ASP A 90 -2.67 10.11 -11.86
C ASP A 90 -1.67 9.08 -11.35
N THR A 91 -2.19 7.97 -10.80
CA THR A 91 -1.34 6.90 -10.26
C THR A 91 -0.55 6.19 -11.36
N GLU A 92 -1.17 5.96 -12.51
CA GLU A 92 -0.53 5.29 -13.64
C GLU A 92 0.54 6.18 -14.28
N MET A 93 0.21 7.44 -14.60
CA MET A 93 1.14 8.37 -15.23
C MET A 93 2.32 8.70 -14.33
N THR A 94 2.07 8.93 -13.04
CA THR A 94 3.13 9.20 -12.07
C THR A 94 4.06 7.99 -11.95
N THR A 95 3.51 6.78 -11.87
CA THR A 95 4.29 5.56 -11.79
C THR A 95 5.15 5.36 -13.03
N LEU A 96 4.59 5.51 -14.23
CA LEU A 96 5.30 5.36 -15.50
C LEU A 96 6.47 6.35 -15.63
N MET A 97 6.27 7.58 -15.18
CA MET A 97 7.32 8.60 -15.19
C MET A 97 8.43 8.29 -14.18
N ILE A 98 8.09 7.77 -12.99
CA ILE A 98 9.07 7.37 -11.98
C ILE A 98 9.83 6.12 -12.42
N SER A 99 9.17 5.11 -12.97
CA SER A 99 9.82 3.89 -13.48
C SER A 99 10.83 4.21 -14.58
N SER A 100 10.47 5.09 -15.51
CA SER A 100 11.37 5.55 -16.57
C SER A 100 12.63 6.23 -16.01
N LYS A 101 12.48 7.10 -15.01
CA LYS A 101 13.63 7.76 -14.35
C LYS A 101 14.51 6.77 -13.59
N VAL A 102 13.90 5.82 -12.91
CA VAL A 102 14.62 4.75 -12.17
C VAL A 102 15.41 3.88 -13.14
N GLU A 103 14.82 3.55 -14.29
CA GLU A 103 15.47 2.75 -15.32
C GLU A 103 16.64 3.48 -15.97
N LEU A 104 16.48 4.76 -16.32
CA LEU A 104 17.58 5.59 -16.79
C LEU A 104 18.72 5.68 -15.76
N HIS A 105 18.39 5.81 -14.47
CA HIS A 105 19.40 5.79 -13.41
C HIS A 105 20.12 4.44 -13.33
N ARG A 106 19.41 3.32 -13.48
CA ARG A 106 19.99 1.97 -13.51
C ARG A 106 20.96 1.82 -14.69
N LEU A 107 20.57 2.27 -15.89
CA LEU A 107 21.41 2.23 -17.08
C LEU A 107 22.67 3.11 -16.94
N ASN A 108 22.52 4.32 -16.41
CA ASN A 108 23.64 5.24 -16.23
C ASN A 108 24.64 4.78 -15.15
N THR A 109 24.16 4.14 -14.08
CA THR A 109 25.02 3.70 -12.96
C THR A 109 25.51 2.27 -13.10
N GLY A 110 24.89 1.47 -13.97
CA GLY A 110 25.12 0.03 -14.07
C GLY A 110 24.75 -0.75 -12.80
N ARG A 111 24.00 -0.14 -11.87
CA ARG A 111 23.67 -0.72 -10.56
C ARG A 111 22.17 -0.81 -10.37
N GLN A 112 21.75 -1.85 -9.65
CA GLN A 112 20.36 -2.05 -9.29
C GLN A 112 19.86 -0.90 -8.40
N PRO A 113 18.70 -0.28 -8.72
CA PRO A 113 18.20 0.86 -7.98
C PRO A 113 17.75 0.45 -6.58
N ARG A 114 18.03 1.33 -5.60
CA ARG A 114 17.55 1.19 -4.22
C ARG A 114 16.16 1.81 -4.09
N VAL A 115 15.34 1.30 -3.18
CA VAL A 115 13.95 1.78 -2.95
C VAL A 115 13.87 3.25 -2.54
N ILE A 116 14.94 3.77 -1.94
CA ILE A 116 15.06 5.20 -1.61
C ILE A 116 15.00 6.10 -2.85
N LEU A 117 15.45 5.63 -4.01
CA LEU A 117 15.49 6.42 -5.26
C LEU A 117 14.08 6.75 -5.77
N PRO A 118 13.19 5.78 -6.09
CA PRO A 118 11.83 6.08 -6.51
C PRO A 118 11.07 6.85 -5.42
N LEU A 119 11.29 6.54 -4.13
CA LEU A 119 10.67 7.28 -3.02
C LEU A 119 11.06 8.76 -3.05
N ARG A 120 12.34 9.07 -3.29
CA ARG A 120 12.82 10.45 -3.36
C ARG A 120 12.27 11.18 -4.58
N LEU A 121 12.32 10.55 -5.74
CA LEU A 121 11.78 11.10 -6.98
C LEU A 121 10.29 11.39 -6.86
N LEU A 122 9.53 10.47 -6.27
CA LEU A 122 8.10 10.65 -6.03
C LEU A 122 7.85 11.79 -5.05
N LYS A 123 8.57 11.82 -3.92
CA LYS A 123 8.42 12.88 -2.92
C LYS A 123 8.64 14.25 -3.54
N ASP A 124 9.72 14.41 -4.30
CA ASP A 124 10.07 15.68 -4.92
C ASP A 124 9.06 16.05 -6.02
N TYR A 125 8.54 15.07 -6.78
CA TYR A 125 7.46 15.28 -7.75
C TYR A 125 6.16 15.74 -7.07
N LEU A 126 5.64 14.96 -6.12
CA LEU A 126 4.37 15.28 -5.45
C LEU A 126 4.43 16.59 -4.65
N PHE A 127 5.57 16.89 -4.03
CA PHE A 127 5.75 18.15 -3.31
C PHE A 127 5.76 19.36 -4.24
N GLY A 128 6.29 19.21 -5.46
CA GLY A 128 6.28 20.26 -6.48
C GLY A 128 4.87 20.74 -6.86
N TYR A 129 3.88 19.83 -6.87
CA TYR A 129 2.50 20.14 -7.24
C TYR A 129 1.62 20.64 -6.08
N ARG A 130 2.17 20.74 -4.87
CA ARG A 130 1.65 21.30 -3.60
C ARG A 130 0.23 20.93 -3.11
N VAL A 131 -0.73 20.54 -3.96
CA VAL A 131 -2.13 20.22 -3.59
C VAL A 131 -2.94 19.49 -4.68
N GLY A 132 -2.41 19.24 -5.89
CA GLY A 132 -3.22 18.76 -7.02
C GLY A 132 -3.45 17.24 -7.12
N PHE A 133 -2.58 16.42 -6.50
CA PHE A 133 -2.66 14.96 -6.63
C PHE A 133 -3.25 14.34 -5.37
N CYS A 134 -4.47 13.81 -5.47
CA CYS A 134 -5.08 12.96 -4.46
C CYS A 134 -4.60 11.50 -4.57
N SER A 135 -3.33 11.29 -4.94
CA SER A 135 -2.75 9.97 -5.08
C SER A 135 -1.88 9.60 -3.88
N ARG A 136 -2.11 8.41 -3.32
CA ARG A 136 -1.35 7.82 -2.22
C ARG A 136 -0.59 6.62 -2.74
N PHE A 137 0.72 6.60 -2.48
CA PHE A 137 1.57 5.50 -2.89
C PHE A 137 2.10 4.70 -1.69
N LEU A 138 2.15 3.37 -1.87
CA LEU A 138 2.87 2.43 -1.01
C LEU A 138 4.01 1.81 -1.84
N TYR A 139 5.23 1.80 -1.33
CA TYR A 139 6.38 1.18 -2.01
C TYR A 139 6.81 -0.09 -1.28
N GLY A 140 7.08 -1.14 -2.06
CA GLY A 140 7.63 -2.40 -1.55
C GLY A 140 8.94 -2.78 -2.26
N ALA A 141 9.91 -3.26 -1.49
CA ALA A 141 11.18 -3.80 -1.97
C ALA A 141 11.15 -5.33 -1.90
N ARG A 142 11.42 -6.01 -3.01
CA ARG A 142 11.41 -7.49 -3.12
C ARG A 142 10.04 -8.08 -2.78
N VAL A 143 9.10 -7.94 -3.72
CA VAL A 143 7.73 -8.45 -3.60
C VAL A 143 7.70 -9.97 -3.82
N MET A 144 7.17 -10.72 -2.86
CA MET A 144 7.13 -12.19 -2.92
C MET A 144 5.83 -12.75 -3.52
N LEU A 145 4.72 -11.99 -3.56
CA LEU A 145 3.44 -12.44 -4.13
C LEU A 145 2.57 -11.26 -4.58
N GLU A 146 2.10 -11.29 -5.83
CA GLU A 146 0.88 -10.57 -6.26
C GLU A 146 -0.33 -11.49 -5.97
N LEU A 147 -1.11 -11.17 -4.95
CA LEU A 147 -2.43 -11.79 -4.76
C LEU A 147 -3.44 -10.97 -5.57
N HIS A 148 -3.95 -11.56 -6.66
CA HIS A 148 -5.01 -11.01 -7.52
C HIS A 148 -6.40 -11.32 -6.96
#